data_AF-A0A2L2WVZ7-F1
#
_entry.id   AF-A0A2L2WVZ7-F1
#
_cell.length_a   1.000
_cell.length_b   1.000
_cell.length_c   1.000
_cell.angle_alpha   90.00
_cell.angle_beta   90.00
_cell.angle_gamma   90.00
#
_symmetry.space_group_name_H-M   'P 1'
#
loop_
_entity.id
_entity.type
_entity.pdbx_description
1 polymer ?
#
loop_
_entity_poly.entity_id
_entity_poly.type
_entity_poly.pdbx_seq_one_letter_code
_entity_poly.pdbx_strand_id
1 'polypeptide(L)'
;MKKYIGTKTISATPAWRVDGKVYPKDGEVPRSMNREDGYKVVYEDGYESWSPKDVFEKAYKIAETPVDRMQIEASEVNDRYIKLAAFIDSGKMNEVVDDTYNKCLLEMQCYTMFDYIRLLDARIQRMQGSDSAEVRKMNFGMAIMALKAGYPVRRSGWNGKGLWVIKQVPAHITEEIIPKMQSLPQSAKELILKGKKSIDYTSQCLIYNENTGCADSWVPSISDVFADDWEIVVE
;
A
#
# COMPACT_ATOMS: atom_id res chain seq x y z
N MET A 1 8.34 37.51 3.25
CA MET A 1 8.87 36.48 2.33
C MET A 1 7.90 35.30 2.31
N LYS A 2 7.56 34.76 1.14
CA LYS A 2 6.69 33.57 1.02
C LYS A 2 7.54 32.30 0.95
N LYS A 3 7.04 31.19 1.47
CA LYS A 3 7.69 29.87 1.43
C LYS A 3 6.96 28.98 0.42
N TYR A 4 7.72 28.19 -0.34
CA TYR A 4 7.20 27.29 -1.37
C TYR A 4 7.82 25.90 -1.18
N ILE A 5 7.06 24.84 -1.45
CA ILE A 5 7.51 23.45 -1.44
C ILE A 5 7.35 22.91 -2.86
N GLY A 6 8.38 22.23 -3.37
CA GLY A 6 8.34 21.56 -4.67
C GLY A 6 9.18 20.29 -4.63
N THR A 7 8.83 19.34 -5.49
CA THR A 7 9.60 18.11 -5.74
C THR A 7 10.26 18.22 -7.12
N LYS A 8 11.45 17.62 -7.28
CA LYS A 8 12.18 17.60 -8.55
C LYS A 8 13.05 16.36 -8.66
N THR A 9 13.16 15.84 -9.87
CA THR A 9 14.16 14.83 -10.26
C THR A 9 15.32 15.55 -10.91
N ILE A 10 16.55 15.14 -10.61
CA ILE A 10 17.77 15.71 -11.18
C ILE A 10 18.72 14.59 -11.59
N SER A 11 19.62 14.90 -12.53
CA SER A 11 20.79 14.08 -12.80
C SER A 11 21.99 14.70 -12.08
N ALA A 12 22.85 13.88 -11.46
CA ALA A 12 24.04 14.39 -10.79
C ALA A 12 25.25 13.50 -11.03
N THR A 13 26.42 14.13 -11.12
CA THR A 13 27.72 13.45 -11.20
C THR A 13 28.65 14.02 -10.14
N PRO A 14 29.46 13.20 -9.45
CA PRO A 14 30.46 13.69 -8.51
C PRO A 14 31.43 14.66 -9.22
N ALA A 15 31.66 15.82 -8.62
CA ALA A 15 32.48 16.87 -9.21
C ALA A 15 33.22 17.68 -8.14
N TRP A 16 34.38 18.22 -8.52
CA TRP A 16 35.12 19.21 -7.75
C TRP A 16 34.72 20.62 -8.20
N ARG A 17 34.54 21.55 -7.25
CA ARG A 17 34.55 22.99 -7.56
C ARG A 17 35.89 23.58 -7.17
N VAL A 18 36.57 24.21 -8.12
CA VAL A 18 37.85 24.89 -7.93
C VAL A 18 37.74 26.29 -8.50
N ASP A 19 37.90 27.30 -7.65
CA ASP A 19 37.83 28.72 -8.02
C ASP A 19 36.57 29.07 -8.86
N GLY A 20 35.42 28.52 -8.46
CA GLY A 20 34.12 28.75 -9.11
C GLY A 20 33.84 27.92 -10.37
N LYS A 21 34.82 27.15 -10.87
CA LYS A 21 34.63 26.23 -12.01
C LYS A 21 34.42 24.80 -11.54
N VAL A 22 33.54 24.08 -12.23
CA VAL A 22 33.17 22.68 -11.93
C VAL A 22 33.97 21.74 -12.81
N TYR A 23 34.64 20.77 -12.20
CA TYR A 23 35.44 19.74 -12.88
C TYR A 23 34.94 18.35 -12.47
N PRO A 24 34.83 17.40 -13.41
CA PRO A 24 34.45 16.03 -13.08
C PRO A 24 35.56 15.36 -12.26
N LYS A 25 35.21 14.43 -11.36
CA LYS A 25 36.18 13.80 -10.45
C LYS A 25 37.17 12.86 -11.14
N ASP A 26 36.78 12.29 -12.26
CA ASP A 26 37.56 11.37 -13.10
C ASP A 26 38.42 12.08 -14.16
N GLY A 27 38.33 13.41 -14.26
CA GLY A 27 39.10 14.22 -15.22
C GLY A 27 40.34 14.90 -14.63
N GLU A 28 41.07 15.62 -15.50
CA GLU A 28 42.16 16.49 -15.07
C GLU A 28 41.61 17.68 -14.27
N VAL A 29 42.09 17.84 -13.03
CA VAL A 29 41.66 18.92 -12.14
C VAL A 29 42.89 19.70 -11.67
N PRO A 30 42.89 21.04 -11.78
CA PRO A 30 43.98 21.87 -11.29
C PRO A 30 44.36 21.54 -9.83
N ARG A 31 45.66 21.57 -9.54
CA ARG A 31 46.16 21.55 -8.17
C ARG A 31 45.80 22.89 -7.52
N SER A 32 44.90 22.85 -6.55
CA SER A 32 44.47 24.02 -5.77
C SER A 32 44.17 23.57 -4.35
N MET A 33 44.45 24.43 -3.36
CA MET A 33 44.03 24.21 -1.98
C MET A 33 42.56 24.54 -1.75
N ASN A 34 41.93 25.30 -2.66
CA ASN A 34 40.53 25.73 -2.57
C ASN A 34 39.59 24.78 -3.34
N ARG A 35 39.72 23.47 -3.08
CA ARG A 35 38.92 22.44 -3.75
C ARG A 35 37.73 22.06 -2.87
N GLU A 36 36.53 22.20 -3.42
CA GLU A 36 35.28 21.84 -2.74
C GLU A 36 34.69 20.55 -3.33
N ASP A 37 34.35 19.60 -2.45
CA ASP A 37 33.68 18.35 -2.83
C ASP A 37 32.18 18.57 -3.05
N GLY A 38 31.64 18.02 -4.13
CA GLY A 38 30.23 18.10 -4.41
C GLY A 38 29.79 17.37 -5.66
N TYR A 39 28.70 17.87 -6.23
CA TYR A 39 28.05 17.29 -7.39
C TYR A 39 27.76 18.37 -8.44
N LYS A 40 28.04 18.05 -9.70
CA LYS A 40 27.44 18.76 -10.83
C LYS A 40 26.01 18.24 -10.98
N VAL A 41 25.04 19.14 -10.91
CA VAL A 41 23.61 18.84 -10.97
C VAL A 41 23.03 19.38 -12.26
N VAL A 42 22.30 18.55 -12.99
CA VAL A 42 21.62 18.89 -14.25
C VAL A 42 20.12 18.67 -14.07
N TYR A 43 19.35 19.69 -14.40
CA TYR A 43 17.89 19.70 -14.32
C TYR A 43 17.26 19.26 -15.65
N GLU A 44 15.97 18.95 -15.64
CA GLU A 44 15.23 18.49 -16.83
C GLU A 44 15.23 19.50 -17.99
N ASP A 45 15.26 20.79 -17.69
CA ASP A 45 15.37 21.88 -18.67
C ASP A 45 16.80 22.11 -19.19
N GLY A 46 17.76 21.29 -18.74
CA GLY A 46 19.17 21.42 -19.06
C GLY A 46 19.91 22.47 -18.22
N TYR A 47 19.25 23.13 -17.27
CA TYR A 47 19.94 24.02 -16.34
C TYR A 47 20.98 23.24 -15.54
N GLU A 48 22.18 23.80 -15.40
CA GLU A 48 23.26 23.19 -14.63
C GLU A 48 23.53 24.01 -13.36
N SER A 49 23.77 23.31 -12.26
CA SER A 49 24.19 23.91 -10.99
C SER A 49 25.24 23.04 -10.31
N TRP A 50 25.87 23.58 -9.26
CA TRP A 50 26.75 22.81 -8.39
C TRP A 50 26.20 22.79 -6.97
N SER A 51 26.33 21.65 -6.29
CA SER A 51 25.91 21.49 -4.90
C SER A 51 27.03 20.89 -4.05
N PRO A 52 27.34 21.45 -2.86
CA PRO A 52 28.27 20.84 -1.93
C PRO A 52 27.84 19.43 -1.55
N LYS A 53 28.79 18.52 -1.33
CA LYS A 53 28.53 17.10 -1.07
C LYS A 53 27.49 16.88 0.04
N ASP A 54 27.73 17.46 1.22
CA ASP A 54 26.87 17.26 2.39
C ASP A 54 25.46 17.85 2.18
N VAL A 55 25.36 18.94 1.41
CA VAL A 55 24.08 19.57 1.06
C VAL A 55 23.32 18.67 0.08
N PHE A 56 24.02 18.13 -0.92
CA PHE A 56 23.43 17.27 -1.93
C PHE A 56 22.93 15.94 -1.34
N GLU A 57 23.77 15.23 -0.59
CA GLU A 57 23.44 13.91 -0.03
C GLU A 57 22.36 13.97 1.06
N LYS A 58 22.21 15.14 1.71
CA LYS A 58 21.10 15.41 2.62
C LYS A 58 19.79 15.68 1.88
N ALA A 59 19.83 16.36 0.74
CA ALA A 59 18.64 16.79 0.01
C ALA A 59 18.13 15.77 -1.01
N TYR A 60 19.01 14.96 -1.58
CA TYR A 60 18.68 14.03 -2.66
C TYR A 60 19.00 12.59 -2.27
N LYS A 61 18.21 11.67 -2.84
CA LYS A 61 18.37 10.22 -2.72
C LYS A 61 18.44 9.62 -4.12
N ILE A 62 19.22 8.55 -4.25
CA ILE A 62 19.36 7.81 -5.52
C ILE A 62 18.01 7.14 -5.83
N ALA A 63 17.54 7.27 -7.08
CA ALA A 63 16.22 6.82 -7.53
C ALA A 63 16.27 6.14 -8.91
N GLU A 64 17.34 5.37 -9.16
CA GLU A 64 17.64 4.76 -10.46
C GLU A 64 16.67 3.62 -10.78
N THR A 65 16.29 2.84 -9.76
CA THR A 65 15.39 1.70 -9.91
C THR A 65 13.99 2.00 -9.36
N PRO A 66 12.95 1.24 -9.79
CA PRO A 66 11.65 1.28 -9.13
C PRO A 66 11.72 0.94 -7.64
N VAL A 67 12.66 0.08 -7.23
CA VAL A 67 12.88 -0.29 -5.83
C VAL A 67 13.39 0.90 -5.03
N ASP A 68 14.36 1.64 -5.57
CA ASP A 68 14.91 2.84 -4.92
C ASP A 68 13.80 3.87 -4.63
N ARG A 69 12.91 4.10 -5.60
CA ARG A 69 11.80 5.05 -5.46
C ARG A 69 10.83 4.62 -4.37
N MET A 70 10.47 3.33 -4.32
CA MET A 70 9.60 2.82 -3.25
C MET A 70 10.29 2.89 -1.88
N GLN A 71 11.60 2.66 -1.80
CA GLN A 71 12.34 2.79 -0.54
C GLN A 71 12.40 4.24 -0.04
N ILE A 72 12.60 5.20 -0.95
CA ILE A 72 12.52 6.64 -0.63
C ILE A 72 11.12 6.95 -0.10
N GLU A 73 10.08 6.55 -0.82
CA GLU A 73 8.70 6.76 -0.42
C GLU A 73 8.39 6.14 0.95
N ALA A 74 8.77 4.88 1.16
CA ALA A 74 8.59 4.19 2.44
C ALA A 74 9.29 4.92 3.58
N SER A 75 10.52 5.41 3.36
CA SER A 75 11.26 6.19 4.36
C SER A 75 10.57 7.51 4.69
N GLU A 76 10.11 8.25 3.69
CA GLU A 76 9.43 9.53 3.89
C GLU A 76 8.06 9.40 4.57
N VAL A 77 7.28 8.39 4.21
CA VAL A 77 5.99 8.12 4.85
C VAL A 77 6.23 7.63 6.28
N ASN A 78 7.24 6.79 6.52
CA ASN A 78 7.58 6.30 7.85
C ASN A 78 8.04 7.43 8.79
N ASP A 79 8.86 8.37 8.33
CA ASP A 79 9.26 9.55 9.13
C ASP A 79 8.04 10.41 9.51
N ARG A 80 7.11 10.63 8.58
CA ARG A 80 5.86 11.33 8.85
C ARG A 80 4.96 10.55 9.82
N TYR A 81 4.87 9.24 9.66
CA TYR A 81 4.10 8.34 10.52
C TYR A 81 4.64 8.38 11.95
N ILE A 82 5.94 8.22 12.16
CA ILE A 82 6.57 8.26 13.49
C ILE A 82 6.25 9.57 14.21
N LYS A 83 6.33 10.70 13.51
CA LYS A 83 6.02 12.02 14.08
C LYS A 83 4.54 12.15 14.46
N LEU A 84 3.64 11.66 13.60
CA LEU A 84 2.20 11.69 13.86
C LEU A 84 1.82 10.75 15.01
N ALA A 85 2.31 9.51 15.00
CA ALA A 85 2.12 8.54 16.07
C ALA A 85 2.61 9.10 17.41
N ALA A 86 3.83 9.65 17.46
CA ALA A 86 4.35 10.28 18.67
C ALA A 86 3.48 11.46 19.15
N PHE A 87 2.94 12.26 18.23
CA PHE A 87 2.01 13.35 18.58
C PHE A 87 0.71 12.82 19.21
N ILE A 88 0.12 11.75 18.65
CA ILE A 88 -1.10 11.11 19.17
C ILE A 88 -0.82 10.44 20.52
N ASP A 89 0.20 9.59 20.59
CA ASP A 89 0.57 8.79 21.76
C ASP A 89 0.99 9.65 22.96
N SER A 90 1.53 10.85 22.70
CA SER A 90 1.88 11.80 23.76
C SER A 90 0.67 12.40 24.50
N GLY A 91 -0.56 12.18 24.00
CA GLY A 91 -1.77 12.81 24.51
C GLY A 91 -1.96 14.27 24.07
N LYS A 92 -0.93 14.89 23.47
CA LYS A 92 -0.95 16.29 23.01
C LYS A 92 -2.06 16.57 22.01
N MET A 93 -2.43 15.60 21.18
CA MET A 93 -3.59 15.71 20.28
C MET A 93 -4.85 16.15 21.05
N ASN A 94 -5.08 15.62 22.25
CA ASN A 94 -6.26 15.97 23.04
C ASN A 94 -6.22 17.37 23.61
N GLU A 95 -5.03 17.95 23.77
CA GLU A 95 -4.80 19.29 24.30
C GLU A 95 -4.93 20.38 23.24
N VAL A 96 -4.49 20.11 22.00
CA VAL A 96 -4.33 21.15 20.96
C VAL A 96 -5.29 21.03 19.77
N VAL A 97 -6.02 19.92 19.67
CA VAL A 97 -7.01 19.70 18.60
C VAL A 97 -8.39 19.80 19.24
N ASP A 98 -9.15 20.85 18.90
CA ASP A 98 -10.43 21.14 19.56
C ASP A 98 -11.60 20.30 19.02
N ASP A 99 -11.51 19.82 17.79
CA ASP A 99 -12.61 19.15 17.08
C ASP A 99 -12.47 17.62 17.10
N THR A 100 -13.50 16.92 17.59
CA THR A 100 -13.56 15.45 17.66
C THR A 100 -13.41 14.81 16.29
N TYR A 101 -13.97 15.41 15.24
CA TYR A 101 -13.86 14.86 13.90
C TYR A 101 -12.40 14.91 13.41
N ASN A 102 -11.70 16.02 13.59
CA ASN A 102 -10.26 16.13 13.30
C ASN A 102 -9.40 15.17 14.11
N LYS A 103 -9.71 14.91 15.39
CA LYS A 103 -9.03 13.86 16.17
C LYS A 103 -9.19 12.48 15.51
N CYS A 104 -10.42 12.13 15.12
CA CYS A 104 -10.70 10.90 14.40
C CYS A 104 -9.96 10.84 13.05
N LEU A 105 -9.90 11.94 12.30
CA LEU A 105 -9.15 12.01 11.05
C LEU A 105 -7.65 11.77 11.25
N LEU A 106 -7.04 12.31 12.32
CA LEU A 106 -5.62 12.11 12.63
C LEU A 106 -5.31 10.66 13.02
N GLU A 107 -6.17 10.04 13.81
CA GLU A 107 -6.12 8.60 14.13
C GLU A 107 -6.19 7.77 12.84
N MET A 108 -7.23 7.97 12.02
CA MET A 108 -7.39 7.26 10.74
C MET A 108 -6.23 7.50 9.79
N GLN A 109 -5.69 8.72 9.74
CA GLN A 109 -4.49 9.03 8.97
C GLN A 109 -3.30 8.21 9.46
N CYS A 110 -3.06 8.15 10.77
CA CYS A 110 -1.98 7.39 11.37
C CYS A 110 -2.08 5.89 11.02
N TYR A 111 -3.27 5.30 11.18
CA TYR A 111 -3.53 3.90 10.79
C TYR A 111 -3.32 3.67 9.30
N THR A 112 -3.85 4.54 8.44
CA THR A 112 -3.73 4.40 6.97
C THR A 112 -2.26 4.51 6.52
N MET A 113 -1.49 5.42 7.13
CA MET A 113 -0.06 5.54 6.84
C MET A 113 0.69 4.27 7.23
N PHE A 114 0.36 3.67 8.37
CA PHE A 114 0.97 2.43 8.81
C PHE A 114 0.65 1.24 7.90
N ASP A 115 -0.60 1.11 7.48
CA ASP A 115 -1.03 0.10 6.50
C ASP A 115 -0.29 0.28 5.16
N TYR A 116 -0.14 1.53 4.71
CA TYR A 116 0.59 1.84 3.49
C TYR A 116 2.07 1.47 3.58
N ILE A 117 2.73 1.78 4.70
CA ILE A 117 4.14 1.41 4.95
C ILE A 117 4.32 -0.11 4.87
N ARG A 118 3.44 -0.89 5.48
CA ARG A 118 3.51 -2.36 5.45
C ARG A 118 3.30 -2.94 4.05
N LEU A 119 2.39 -2.35 3.27
CA LEU A 119 2.21 -2.69 1.86
C LEU A 119 3.47 -2.40 1.04
N LEU A 120 4.07 -1.23 1.22
CA LEU A 120 5.32 -0.86 0.55
C LEU A 120 6.46 -1.81 0.95
N ASP A 121 6.61 -2.11 2.23
CA ASP A 121 7.65 -3.01 2.76
C ASP A 121 7.54 -4.42 2.13
N ALA A 122 6.34 -5.00 2.12
CA ALA A 122 6.10 -6.28 1.46
C ALA A 122 6.44 -6.22 -0.05
N ARG A 123 6.02 -5.17 -0.75
CA ARG A 123 6.32 -4.99 -2.19
C ARG A 123 7.83 -4.84 -2.46
N ILE A 124 8.53 -4.07 -1.64
CA ILE A 124 9.98 -3.87 -1.74
C ILE A 124 10.69 -5.22 -1.57
N GLN A 125 10.35 -5.97 -0.51
CA GLN A 125 10.95 -7.28 -0.25
C GLN A 125 10.71 -8.27 -1.40
N ARG A 126 9.49 -8.32 -1.95
CA ARG A 126 9.19 -9.16 -3.12
C ARG A 126 10.00 -8.75 -4.34
N MET A 127 10.12 -7.46 -4.62
CA MET A 127 10.92 -6.96 -5.75
C MET A 127 12.43 -7.16 -5.57
N GLN A 128 12.88 -7.40 -4.34
CA GLN A 128 14.26 -7.78 -4.01
C GLN A 128 14.46 -9.31 -3.98
N GLY A 129 13.46 -10.10 -4.35
CA GLY A 129 13.56 -11.56 -4.50
C GLY A 129 13.00 -12.40 -3.34
N SER A 130 12.29 -11.79 -2.39
CA SER A 130 11.62 -12.52 -1.31
C SER A 130 10.19 -12.90 -1.71
N ASP A 131 10.02 -14.04 -2.38
CA ASP A 131 8.70 -14.51 -2.83
C ASP A 131 7.74 -14.91 -1.69
N SER A 132 8.26 -15.10 -0.48
CA SER A 132 7.47 -15.36 0.73
C SER A 132 7.16 -14.08 1.51
N ALA A 133 7.55 -12.90 1.03
CA ALA A 133 7.21 -11.65 1.71
C ALA A 133 5.71 -11.35 1.58
N GLU A 134 5.09 -11.16 2.75
CA GLU A 134 3.66 -10.93 2.92
C GLU A 134 3.42 -9.66 3.75
N VAL A 135 2.21 -9.12 3.63
CA VAL A 135 1.79 -7.96 4.42
C VAL A 135 1.64 -8.38 5.88
N ARG A 136 2.52 -7.86 6.74
CA ARG A 136 2.44 -8.13 8.19
C ARG A 136 1.23 -7.44 8.80
N LYS A 137 0.56 -8.16 9.70
CA LYS A 137 -0.58 -7.66 10.49
C LYS A 137 -1.67 -7.02 9.62
N MET A 138 -2.06 -7.71 8.54
CA MET A 138 -3.07 -7.22 7.61
C MET A 138 -4.43 -7.13 8.33
N ASN A 139 -5.04 -5.95 8.30
CA ASN A 139 -6.33 -5.73 8.94
C ASN A 139 -7.51 -6.09 8.02
N PHE A 140 -8.70 -6.09 8.59
CA PHE A 140 -9.93 -6.37 7.86
C PHE A 140 -10.15 -5.43 6.66
N GLY A 141 -9.81 -4.15 6.76
CA GLY A 141 -9.94 -3.19 5.66
C GLY A 141 -9.10 -3.60 4.44
N MET A 142 -7.87 -4.06 4.69
CA MET A 142 -7.00 -4.62 3.65
C MET A 142 -7.54 -5.93 3.08
N ALA A 143 -8.13 -6.79 3.92
CA ALA A 143 -8.80 -8.01 3.46
C ALA A 143 -9.97 -7.70 2.51
N ILE A 144 -10.77 -6.67 2.83
CA ILE A 144 -11.83 -6.19 1.93
C ILE A 144 -11.26 -5.63 0.63
N MET A 145 -10.12 -4.94 0.64
CA MET A 145 -9.44 -4.49 -0.59
C MET A 145 -9.02 -5.67 -1.47
N ALA A 146 -8.42 -6.70 -0.88
CA ALA A 146 -8.04 -7.92 -1.59
C ALA A 146 -9.26 -8.65 -2.18
N LEU A 147 -10.33 -8.82 -1.39
CA LEU A 147 -11.59 -9.40 -1.83
C LEU A 147 -12.22 -8.63 -2.98
N LYS A 148 -12.25 -7.29 -2.91
CA LYS A 148 -12.74 -6.44 -3.99
C LYS A 148 -11.93 -6.63 -5.29
N ALA A 149 -10.63 -6.85 -5.15
CA ALA A 149 -9.74 -7.16 -6.27
C ALA A 149 -9.82 -8.63 -6.75
N GLY A 150 -10.64 -9.47 -6.11
CA GLY A 150 -10.88 -10.86 -6.53
C GLY A 150 -9.95 -11.88 -5.88
N TYR A 151 -9.11 -11.47 -4.92
CA TYR A 151 -8.20 -12.39 -4.24
C TYR A 151 -8.89 -13.04 -3.03
N PRO A 152 -8.73 -14.36 -2.82
CA PRO A 152 -9.17 -15.02 -1.60
C PRO A 152 -8.34 -14.54 -0.40
N VAL A 153 -8.97 -14.50 0.76
CA VAL A 153 -8.32 -14.13 2.02
C VAL A 153 -8.62 -15.15 3.12
N ARG A 154 -7.76 -15.26 4.11
CA ARG A 154 -7.98 -16.10 5.30
C ARG A 154 -7.50 -15.39 6.56
N ARG A 155 -7.88 -15.91 7.72
CA ARG A 155 -7.29 -15.52 9.00
C ARG A 155 -6.36 -16.62 9.49
N SER A 156 -5.16 -16.24 9.91
CA SER A 156 -4.20 -17.21 10.47
C SER A 156 -4.69 -17.84 11.80
N GLY A 157 -5.52 -17.12 12.55
CA GLY A 157 -6.08 -17.54 13.83
C GLY A 157 -7.34 -18.41 13.77
N TRP A 158 -7.84 -18.77 12.59
CA TRP A 158 -8.96 -19.71 12.50
C TRP A 158 -8.55 -21.13 12.89
N ASN A 159 -9.39 -21.80 13.70
CA ASN A 159 -9.20 -23.18 14.17
C ASN A 159 -9.45 -24.23 13.07
N GLY A 160 -8.82 -24.07 11.92
CA GLY A 160 -8.88 -24.96 10.77
C GLY A 160 -8.03 -24.39 9.64
N LYS A 161 -6.88 -25.02 9.37
CA LYS A 161 -6.14 -24.76 8.13
C LYS A 161 -7.06 -25.13 6.96
N GLY A 162 -7.12 -24.28 5.94
CA GLY A 162 -7.95 -24.52 4.76
C GLY A 162 -9.33 -23.88 4.76
N LEU A 163 -9.55 -22.89 5.64
CA LEU A 163 -10.67 -21.97 5.55
C LEU A 163 -10.22 -20.68 4.85
N TRP A 164 -10.92 -20.30 3.79
CA TRP A 164 -10.72 -19.02 3.13
C TRP A 164 -12.02 -18.39 2.64
N VAL A 165 -12.01 -17.08 2.52
CA VAL A 165 -13.14 -16.25 2.10
C VAL A 165 -12.91 -15.79 0.67
N ILE A 166 -13.96 -15.88 -0.15
CA ILE A 166 -13.94 -15.49 -1.55
C ILE A 166 -15.12 -14.57 -1.81
N LYS A 167 -14.86 -13.44 -2.47
CA LYS A 167 -15.92 -12.59 -3.00
C LYS A 167 -16.47 -13.20 -4.27
N GLN A 168 -17.77 -13.51 -4.29
CA GLN A 168 -18.41 -13.99 -5.50
C GLN A 168 -18.49 -12.87 -6.55
N VAL A 169 -18.33 -13.26 -7.82
CA VAL A 169 -18.56 -12.37 -8.96
C VAL A 169 -20.06 -12.15 -9.10
N PRO A 170 -20.52 -10.89 -9.24
CA PRO A 170 -21.93 -10.62 -9.49
C PRO A 170 -22.43 -11.40 -10.71
N ALA A 171 -23.61 -12.01 -10.60
CA ALA A 171 -24.15 -12.88 -11.62
C ALA A 171 -25.66 -12.64 -11.81
N HIS A 172 -26.07 -12.57 -13.07
CA HIS A 172 -27.47 -12.53 -13.47
C HIS A 172 -27.86 -13.90 -14.00
N ILE A 173 -28.70 -14.62 -13.26
CA ILE A 173 -29.15 -15.96 -13.60
C ILE A 173 -30.55 -15.86 -14.19
N THR A 174 -30.73 -16.35 -15.42
CA THR A 174 -31.99 -16.25 -16.18
C THR A 174 -32.85 -17.51 -16.07
N GLU A 175 -34.08 -17.45 -16.59
CA GLU A 175 -35.01 -18.58 -16.66
C GLU A 175 -34.49 -19.81 -17.41
N GLU A 176 -33.43 -19.67 -18.22
CA GLU A 176 -32.78 -20.80 -18.89
C GLU A 176 -31.92 -21.63 -17.93
N ILE A 177 -31.37 -20.99 -16.89
CA ILE A 177 -30.45 -21.58 -15.93
C ILE A 177 -31.19 -22.01 -14.66
N ILE A 178 -32.17 -21.23 -14.19
CA ILE A 178 -32.92 -21.48 -12.93
C ILE A 178 -33.44 -22.93 -12.81
N PRO A 179 -34.07 -23.53 -13.84
CA PRO A 179 -34.53 -24.92 -13.77
C PRO A 179 -33.42 -25.93 -13.46
N LYS A 180 -32.20 -25.65 -13.94
CA LYS A 180 -31.02 -26.53 -13.86
C LYS A 180 -30.23 -26.36 -12.56
N MET A 181 -30.53 -25.34 -11.75
CA MET A 181 -29.81 -25.10 -10.50
C MET A 181 -30.08 -26.23 -9.49
N GLN A 182 -29.01 -26.85 -8.99
CA GLN A 182 -29.10 -27.85 -7.91
C GLN A 182 -29.25 -27.21 -6.53
N SER A 183 -28.88 -25.94 -6.40
CA SER A 183 -28.90 -25.18 -5.14
C SER A 183 -30.29 -24.67 -4.73
N LEU A 184 -31.34 -24.94 -5.51
CA LEU A 184 -32.70 -24.50 -5.22
C LEU A 184 -33.71 -25.66 -5.24
N PRO A 185 -34.64 -25.74 -4.27
CA PRO A 185 -35.74 -26.70 -4.33
C PRO A 185 -36.73 -26.33 -5.44
N GLN A 186 -37.46 -27.32 -5.94
CA GLN A 186 -38.39 -27.16 -7.07
C GLN A 186 -39.47 -26.09 -6.81
N SER A 187 -40.03 -26.06 -5.59
CA SER A 187 -41.04 -25.07 -5.20
C SER A 187 -40.52 -23.62 -5.25
N ALA A 188 -39.24 -23.38 -4.94
CA ALA A 188 -38.64 -22.06 -5.05
C ALA A 188 -38.44 -21.65 -6.52
N LYS A 189 -37.99 -22.58 -7.37
CA LYS A 189 -37.83 -22.33 -8.82
C LYS A 189 -39.15 -21.88 -9.46
N GLU A 190 -40.25 -22.56 -9.12
CA GLU A 190 -41.59 -22.24 -9.63
C GLU A 190 -42.04 -20.82 -9.25
N LEU A 191 -41.80 -20.41 -7.99
CA LEU A 191 -42.12 -19.05 -7.55
C LEU A 191 -41.32 -17.98 -8.30
N ILE A 192 -40.01 -18.21 -8.51
CA ILE A 192 -39.13 -17.27 -9.21
C ILE A 192 -39.52 -17.15 -10.69
N LEU A 193 -39.80 -18.28 -11.36
CA LEU A 193 -40.20 -18.34 -12.76
C LEU A 193 -41.61 -17.78 -13.02
N LYS A 194 -42.50 -17.83 -12.03
CA LYS A 194 -43.78 -17.11 -12.08
C LYS A 194 -43.61 -15.60 -11.94
N GLY A 195 -42.57 -15.19 -11.22
CA GLY A 195 -42.24 -13.79 -10.96
C GLY A 195 -41.33 -13.18 -12.03
N LYS A 196 -40.19 -12.64 -11.59
CA LYS A 196 -39.23 -11.90 -12.43
C LYS A 196 -38.40 -12.76 -13.37
N LYS A 197 -38.40 -14.09 -13.20
CA LYS A 197 -37.69 -15.03 -14.07
C LYS A 197 -36.17 -14.84 -14.08
N SER A 198 -35.63 -14.19 -13.04
CA SER A 198 -34.19 -14.00 -12.86
C SER A 198 -33.78 -14.03 -11.38
N ILE A 199 -32.50 -14.28 -11.12
CA ILE A 199 -31.85 -14.13 -9.82
C ILE A 199 -30.59 -13.29 -10.01
N ASP A 200 -30.46 -12.21 -9.24
CA ASP A 200 -29.30 -11.33 -9.25
C ASP A 200 -28.47 -11.54 -7.99
N TYR A 201 -27.26 -12.08 -8.14
CA TYR A 201 -26.25 -12.12 -7.09
C TYR A 201 -25.37 -10.88 -7.22
N THR A 202 -25.27 -10.06 -6.17
CA THR A 202 -24.62 -8.73 -6.26
C THR A 202 -23.46 -8.55 -5.28
N SER A 203 -23.64 -8.93 -4.02
CA SER A 203 -22.69 -8.65 -2.93
C SER A 203 -22.59 -9.83 -1.97
N GLN A 204 -22.04 -10.93 -2.45
CA GLN A 204 -21.89 -12.16 -1.66
C GLN A 204 -20.42 -12.53 -1.49
N CYS A 205 -20.12 -13.02 -0.28
CA CYS A 205 -18.87 -13.69 0.03
C CYS A 205 -19.20 -15.06 0.59
N LEU A 206 -18.39 -16.05 0.24
CA LEU A 206 -18.48 -17.39 0.78
C LEU A 206 -17.24 -17.67 1.62
N ILE A 207 -17.40 -18.45 2.68
CA ILE A 207 -16.31 -19.11 3.38
C ILE A 207 -16.27 -20.55 2.88
N TYR A 208 -15.13 -20.95 2.34
CA TYR A 208 -14.91 -22.28 1.80
C TYR A 208 -13.96 -23.05 2.70
N ASN A 209 -14.30 -24.30 2.98
CA ASN A 209 -13.44 -25.26 3.66
C ASN A 209 -12.91 -26.25 2.64
N GLU A 210 -11.63 -26.14 2.30
CA GLU A 210 -11.00 -27.02 1.32
C GLU A 210 -10.94 -28.49 1.76
N ASN A 211 -10.92 -28.75 3.07
CA ASN A 211 -10.84 -30.10 3.59
C ASN A 211 -12.17 -30.87 3.44
N THR A 212 -13.29 -30.16 3.31
CA THR A 212 -14.63 -30.77 3.22
C THR A 212 -15.33 -30.44 1.90
N GLY A 213 -14.85 -29.46 1.15
CA GLY A 213 -15.53 -28.89 -0.01
C GLY A 213 -16.77 -28.05 0.33
N CYS A 214 -17.02 -27.77 1.63
CA CYS A 214 -18.18 -27.00 2.05
C CYS A 214 -18.00 -25.52 1.71
N ALA A 215 -18.99 -24.92 1.07
CA ALA A 215 -19.07 -23.49 0.80
C ALA A 215 -20.28 -22.91 1.52
N ASP A 216 -20.03 -22.10 2.55
CA ASP A 216 -21.07 -21.46 3.34
C ASP A 216 -21.09 -19.95 3.12
N SER A 217 -22.22 -19.33 3.43
CA SER A 217 -22.32 -17.87 3.43
C SER A 217 -21.37 -17.29 4.49
N TRP A 218 -20.52 -16.36 4.10
CA TRP A 218 -19.67 -15.64 5.05
C TRP A 218 -20.28 -14.30 5.44
N VAL A 219 -20.48 -14.14 6.74
CA VAL A 219 -20.83 -12.85 7.37
C VAL A 219 -19.73 -12.56 8.39
N PRO A 220 -18.94 -11.48 8.21
CA PRO A 220 -17.86 -11.17 9.14
C PRO A 220 -18.44 -10.89 10.53
N SER A 221 -17.91 -11.59 11.54
CA SER A 221 -18.18 -11.25 12.94
C SER A 221 -17.43 -9.98 13.33
N ILE A 222 -17.79 -9.37 14.46
CA ILE A 222 -17.03 -8.21 14.96
C ILE A 222 -15.58 -8.59 15.31
N SER A 223 -15.34 -9.85 15.69
CA SER A 223 -14.00 -10.39 15.89
C SER A 223 -13.20 -10.48 14.59
N ASP A 224 -13.85 -10.72 13.45
CA ASP A 224 -13.22 -10.69 12.12
C ASP A 224 -12.89 -9.26 11.68
N VAL A 225 -13.79 -8.31 11.98
CA VAL A 225 -13.62 -6.89 11.65
C VAL A 225 -12.45 -6.26 12.41
N PHE A 226 -12.27 -6.62 13.69
CA PHE A 226 -11.17 -6.10 14.51
C PHE A 226 -9.88 -6.92 14.46
N ALA A 227 -9.83 -7.94 13.62
CA ALA A 227 -8.66 -8.77 13.44
C ALA A 227 -7.57 -8.08 12.61
N ASP A 228 -6.31 -8.34 12.98
CA ASP A 228 -5.10 -7.92 12.28
C ASP A 228 -4.28 -9.13 11.76
N ASP A 229 -4.88 -10.31 11.70
CA ASP A 229 -4.23 -11.56 11.31
C ASP A 229 -4.73 -12.10 9.96
N TRP A 230 -5.20 -11.20 9.09
CA TRP A 230 -5.62 -11.55 7.74
C TRP A 230 -4.43 -11.87 6.84
N GLU A 231 -4.65 -12.69 5.83
CA GLU A 231 -3.67 -13.10 4.84
C GLU A 231 -4.34 -13.22 3.47
N ILE A 232 -3.60 -12.93 2.40
CA ILE A 232 -4.02 -13.26 1.04
C ILE A 232 -3.64 -14.71 0.77
N VAL A 233 -4.53 -15.49 0.17
CA VAL A 233 -4.22 -16.86 -0.25
C VAL A 233 -3.50 -16.82 -1.59
N VAL A 234 -2.27 -17.32 -1.63
CA VAL A 234 -1.42 -17.46 -2.81
C VAL A 234 -0.89 -18.89 -2.87
N GLU A 235 -1.67 -19.81 -3.44
CA GLU A 235 -1.27 -21.21 -3.67
C GLU A 235 -1.42 -21.57 -5.15
#